data_AF-A0AAW0W1D2-F1
#
_entry.id   AF-A0AAW0W1D2-F1
#
_cell.length_a   1.000
_cell.length_b   1.000
_cell.length_c   1.000
_cell.angle_alpha   90.00
_cell.angle_beta   90.00
_cell.angle_gamma   90.00
#
_symmetry.space_group_name_H-M   'P 1'
#
loop_
_entity.id
_entity.type
_entity.pdbx_description
1 polymer ?
#
loop_
_entity_poly.entity_id
_entity_poly.type
_entity_poly.pdbx_seq_one_letter_code
_entity_poly.pdbx_strand_id
1 'polypeptide(L)'
;QLEDLLEKMKSPSYKQLVLEFLKVQELLFNKTKPFTQYEETLVLNIGDQTLMVASRKGLQQLIYLLVEIGGLAVDTLVDNISDTTALHEAASHGKSTCVLLLLNLGAQPLKTDRYNQTPSHLSAMFGHDNVYKLLERYHTDNEPSCRAGTSPQDVCSSFLKYLKMYKKNNQSTNIKIEHQNNSREVTMNLLKQNDLNQIVEDVEEVTVDYATGEALEVKDAVMKELQNIIKNIPDKTYKGDLILLGSSADSTRLYCPDEYDVNIVLNNFSRIEFNIIEQTEEEAFASGHKLRVEPKHSYFGGSNFVNKFYERVKDCLKSYTLVNKRLSLAPPGLTRTQVGVALSLAWQGHEYPLLLIGIDLVPVVAVPWLEKISRPFLTPDTSTVIYLSNTEDGSWRCSFAATEMEVLQHLDRLERKVFLAAKSLLSCMKAKPWMPSDIKIKYCWWDSRYWKIPIPAGFCLKNSFLRFLEKKRNNEEEYQGKNLMTLVKCVFQEMCQEMVDPTTGAHSLVPAKVNAYFGGDCEKPKIGEGAPEIVRHMEKKIQ
;
A
#
# COMPACT_ATOMS: atom_id res chain seq x y z
N GLN A 1 -14.42 30.51 8.09
CA GLN A 1 -14.37 29.10 8.56
C GLN A 1 -14.16 28.13 7.40
N LEU A 2 -15.03 28.11 6.38
CA LEU A 2 -14.84 27.21 5.23
C LEU A 2 -13.59 27.57 4.39
N GLU A 3 -13.25 28.85 4.27
CA GLU A 3 -12.01 29.32 3.61
C GLU A 3 -10.75 28.84 4.37
N ASP A 4 -10.72 29.01 5.69
CA ASP A 4 -9.69 28.45 6.58
C ASP A 4 -9.60 26.90 6.48
N LEU A 5 -10.71 26.21 6.21
CA LEU A 5 -10.73 24.78 5.90
C LEU A 5 -10.07 24.49 4.54
N LEU A 6 -10.39 25.27 3.50
CA LEU A 6 -9.80 25.17 2.17
C LEU A 6 -8.29 25.46 2.19
N GLU A 7 -7.82 26.46 2.92
CA GLU A 7 -6.39 26.76 3.08
C GLU A 7 -5.62 25.58 3.70
N LYS A 8 -6.23 24.90 4.68
CA LYS A 8 -5.66 23.71 5.35
C LYS A 8 -5.70 22.45 4.48
N MET A 9 -6.47 22.40 3.40
CA MET A 9 -6.53 21.25 2.49
C MET A 9 -5.36 21.21 1.50
N LYS A 10 -4.46 20.25 1.68
CA LYS A 10 -3.31 20.00 0.78
C LYS A 10 -3.64 19.25 -0.52
N SER A 11 -4.83 18.64 -0.64
CA SER A 11 -5.23 17.89 -1.84
C SER A 11 -6.09 18.76 -2.77
N PRO A 12 -5.70 18.93 -4.06
CA PRO A 12 -6.53 19.61 -5.06
C PRO A 12 -7.89 18.93 -5.24
N SER A 13 -7.94 17.60 -5.20
CA SER A 13 -9.18 16.82 -5.38
C SER A 13 -10.18 17.05 -4.24
N TYR A 14 -9.72 17.22 -2.99
CA TYR A 14 -10.61 17.57 -1.88
C TYR A 14 -11.04 19.04 -1.91
N LYS A 15 -10.18 19.95 -2.36
CA LYS A 15 -10.58 21.34 -2.65
C LYS A 15 -11.68 21.39 -3.70
N GLN A 16 -11.50 20.66 -4.80
CA GLN A 16 -12.50 20.55 -5.86
C GLN A 16 -13.84 20.02 -5.32
N LEU A 17 -13.83 18.97 -4.49
CA LEU A 17 -15.04 18.43 -3.86
C LEU A 17 -15.76 19.46 -2.96
N VAL A 18 -15.01 20.26 -2.19
CA VAL A 18 -15.59 21.34 -1.36
C VAL A 18 -16.11 22.51 -2.21
N LEU A 19 -15.47 22.81 -3.34
CA LEU A 19 -15.96 23.80 -4.31
C LEU A 19 -17.23 23.32 -5.05
N GLU A 20 -17.32 22.03 -5.35
CA GLU A 20 -18.52 21.40 -5.90
C GLU A 20 -19.64 21.37 -4.87
N PHE A 21 -19.33 21.08 -3.61
CA PHE A 21 -20.27 21.24 -2.49
C PHE A 21 -20.75 22.69 -2.33
N LEU A 22 -19.88 23.70 -2.50
CA LEU A 22 -20.31 25.11 -2.49
C LEU A 22 -21.30 25.42 -3.62
N LYS A 23 -21.12 24.86 -4.82
CA LYS A 23 -22.11 24.97 -5.90
C LYS A 23 -23.43 24.30 -5.54
N VAL A 24 -23.39 23.13 -4.91
CA VAL A 24 -24.59 22.45 -4.38
C VAL A 24 -25.29 23.31 -3.32
N GLN A 25 -24.55 23.96 -2.43
CA GLN A 25 -25.11 24.90 -1.45
C GLN A 25 -25.74 26.13 -2.12
N GLU A 26 -25.08 26.74 -3.09
CA GLU A 26 -25.62 27.88 -3.86
C GLU A 26 -26.94 27.50 -4.57
N LEU A 27 -26.99 26.31 -5.18
CA LEU A 27 -28.19 25.74 -5.80
C LEU A 27 -29.31 25.44 -4.79
N LEU A 28 -28.99 25.03 -3.56
CA LEU A 28 -29.96 24.78 -2.49
C LEU A 28 -30.49 26.09 -1.86
N PHE A 29 -29.62 27.08 -1.63
CA PHE A 29 -29.98 28.35 -0.98
C PHE A 29 -30.75 29.31 -1.90
N ASN A 30 -30.46 29.34 -3.21
CA ASN A 30 -31.10 30.28 -4.16
C ASN A 30 -32.54 29.88 -4.58
N LYS A 31 -33.25 29.08 -3.77
CA LYS A 31 -34.47 28.40 -4.22
C LYS A 31 -35.71 29.31 -4.34
N THR A 32 -36.20 29.42 -5.57
CA THR A 32 -37.60 29.79 -5.89
C THR A 32 -38.31 28.74 -6.77
N LYS A 33 -37.62 27.66 -7.18
CA LYS A 33 -38.18 26.57 -8.03
C LYS A 33 -37.61 25.18 -7.65
N PRO A 34 -38.33 24.08 -7.95
CA PRO A 34 -37.80 22.72 -7.80
C PRO A 34 -36.67 22.43 -8.79
N PHE A 35 -35.85 21.41 -8.49
CA PHE A 35 -34.75 20.95 -9.34
C PHE A 35 -35.26 20.17 -10.56
N THR A 36 -34.42 20.06 -11.58
CA THR A 36 -34.56 19.04 -12.62
C THR A 36 -33.98 17.70 -12.16
N GLN A 37 -34.48 16.59 -12.72
CA GLN A 37 -34.02 15.23 -12.41
C GLN A 37 -32.49 15.03 -12.58
N TYR A 38 -31.87 15.77 -13.51
CA TYR A 38 -30.42 15.77 -13.71
C TYR A 38 -29.68 16.46 -12.56
N GLU A 39 -30.17 17.62 -12.11
CA GLU A 39 -29.60 18.34 -10.97
C GLU A 39 -29.75 17.55 -9.67
N GLU A 40 -30.91 16.91 -9.44
CA GLU A 40 -31.11 16.03 -8.29
C GLU A 40 -30.10 14.87 -8.27
N THR A 41 -29.90 14.21 -9.42
CA THR A 41 -28.93 13.12 -9.57
C THR A 41 -27.50 13.60 -9.35
N LEU A 42 -27.14 14.79 -9.83
CA LEU A 42 -25.80 15.37 -9.66
C LEU A 42 -25.55 15.78 -8.19
N VAL A 43 -26.53 16.41 -7.55
CA VAL A 43 -26.50 16.81 -6.14
C VAL A 43 -26.36 15.60 -5.22
N LEU A 44 -27.10 14.51 -5.48
CA LEU A 44 -27.00 13.27 -4.71
C LEU A 44 -25.59 12.64 -4.80
N ASN A 45 -25.07 12.42 -6.02
CA ASN A 45 -23.74 11.82 -6.20
C ASN A 45 -22.62 12.66 -5.56
N ILE A 46 -22.66 13.99 -5.68
CA ILE A 46 -21.69 14.88 -5.02
C ILE A 46 -21.90 14.86 -3.50
N GLY A 47 -23.15 14.83 -3.03
CA GLY A 47 -23.53 14.75 -1.62
C GLY A 47 -22.98 13.50 -0.94
N ASP A 48 -23.24 12.31 -1.49
CA ASP A 48 -22.76 11.03 -0.98
C ASP A 48 -21.23 10.97 -0.92
N GLN A 49 -20.55 11.39 -2.00
CA GLN A 49 -19.08 11.44 -2.04
C GLN A 49 -18.50 12.45 -1.04
N THR A 50 -19.15 13.60 -0.85
CA THR A 50 -18.74 14.61 0.14
C THR A 50 -18.97 14.11 1.56
N LEU A 51 -20.08 13.42 1.83
CA LEU A 51 -20.40 12.83 3.12
C LEU A 51 -19.44 11.70 3.49
N MET A 52 -19.06 10.84 2.54
CA MET A 52 -17.98 9.86 2.69
C MET A 52 -16.68 10.56 3.13
N VAL A 53 -16.21 11.55 2.36
CA VAL A 53 -14.94 12.24 2.65
C VAL A 53 -15.00 12.98 3.98
N ALA A 54 -16.12 13.64 4.31
CA ALA A 54 -16.31 14.30 5.60
C ALA A 54 -16.19 13.31 6.77
N SER A 55 -16.86 12.17 6.65
CA SER A 55 -16.85 11.08 7.65
C SER A 55 -15.45 10.48 7.82
N ARG A 56 -14.75 10.15 6.72
CA ARG A 56 -13.37 9.63 6.74
C ARG A 56 -12.35 10.62 7.33
N LYS A 57 -12.55 11.93 7.13
CA LYS A 57 -11.62 12.99 7.59
C LYS A 57 -11.94 13.55 8.97
N GLY A 58 -13.14 13.32 9.52
CA GLY A 58 -13.56 13.84 10.82
C GLY A 58 -14.18 15.25 10.76
N LEU A 59 -14.74 15.64 9.62
CA LEU A 59 -15.26 16.99 9.37
C LEU A 59 -16.72 17.12 9.86
N GLN A 60 -16.92 17.05 11.18
CA GLN A 60 -18.26 17.00 11.80
C GLN A 60 -19.19 18.15 11.34
N GLN A 61 -18.69 19.37 11.17
CA GLN A 61 -19.51 20.51 10.73
C GLN A 61 -20.03 20.32 9.29
N LEU A 62 -19.25 19.68 8.42
CA LEU A 62 -19.65 19.38 7.05
C LEU A 62 -20.69 18.25 7.01
N ILE A 63 -20.58 17.26 7.90
CA ILE A 63 -21.60 16.20 8.06
C ILE A 63 -22.93 16.81 8.51
N TYR A 64 -22.93 17.66 9.55
CA TYR A 64 -24.14 18.34 10.02
C TYR A 64 -24.79 19.17 8.92
N LEU A 65 -24.00 19.94 8.18
CA LEU A 65 -24.46 20.78 7.07
C LEU A 65 -25.05 19.95 5.91
N LEU A 66 -24.49 18.78 5.60
CA LEU A 66 -25.01 17.88 4.55
C LEU A 66 -26.35 17.24 4.94
N VAL A 67 -26.46 16.75 6.18
CA VAL A 67 -27.63 15.99 6.65
C VAL A 67 -28.77 16.93 7.08
N GLU A 68 -28.55 17.80 8.06
CA GLU A 68 -29.62 18.62 8.66
C GLU A 68 -30.05 19.80 7.78
N ILE A 69 -29.10 20.44 7.08
CA ILE A 69 -29.38 21.63 6.26
C ILE A 69 -29.52 21.25 4.78
N GLY A 70 -28.68 20.34 4.29
CA GLY A 70 -28.76 19.82 2.92
C GLY A 70 -29.88 18.80 2.69
N GLY A 71 -30.48 18.25 3.76
CA GLY A 71 -31.58 17.27 3.68
C GLY A 71 -31.15 15.89 3.20
N LEU A 72 -29.86 15.57 3.20
CA LEU A 72 -29.36 14.25 2.83
C LEU A 72 -29.69 13.24 3.93
N ALA A 73 -30.31 12.11 3.58
CA ALA A 73 -30.66 11.08 4.56
C ALA A 73 -29.42 10.57 5.30
N VAL A 74 -29.45 10.58 6.64
CA VAL A 74 -28.30 10.24 7.50
C VAL A 74 -27.70 8.86 7.21
N ASP A 75 -28.56 7.90 6.82
CA ASP A 75 -28.20 6.53 6.46
C ASP A 75 -28.13 6.28 4.94
N THR A 76 -27.93 7.33 4.13
CA THR A 76 -27.59 7.17 2.71
C THR A 76 -26.36 6.29 2.52
N LEU A 77 -26.28 5.59 1.38
CA LEU A 77 -25.11 4.78 1.03
C LEU A 77 -24.05 5.68 0.41
N VAL A 78 -22.93 5.85 1.11
CA VAL A 78 -21.84 6.75 0.70
C VAL A 78 -20.75 6.05 -0.11
N ASP A 79 -20.75 4.71 -0.09
CA ASP A 79 -20.03 3.85 -1.04
C ASP A 79 -20.93 2.68 -1.49
N ASN A 80 -21.02 2.48 -2.81
CA ASN A 80 -21.83 1.45 -3.46
C ASN A 80 -21.04 0.20 -3.87
N ILE A 81 -19.78 0.10 -3.43
CA ILE A 81 -18.96 -1.12 -3.54
C ILE A 81 -19.15 -1.99 -2.29
N SER A 82 -19.14 -1.36 -1.11
CA SER A 82 -19.36 -2.00 0.20
C SER A 82 -20.78 -1.84 0.75
N ASP A 83 -21.60 -0.95 0.19
CA ASP A 83 -22.92 -0.55 0.71
C ASP A 83 -22.84 0.06 2.12
N THR A 84 -21.80 0.85 2.38
CA THR A 84 -21.55 1.50 3.67
C THR A 84 -22.20 2.88 3.79
N THR A 85 -22.54 3.28 5.01
CA THR A 85 -23.08 4.62 5.34
C THR A 85 -22.00 5.55 5.93
N ALA A 86 -22.35 6.83 6.13
CA ALA A 86 -21.50 7.79 6.84
C ALA A 86 -21.02 7.27 8.21
N LEU A 87 -21.86 6.52 8.94
CA LEU A 87 -21.52 5.97 10.26
C LEU A 87 -20.46 4.86 10.17
N HIS A 88 -20.53 4.01 9.15
CA HIS A 88 -19.51 3.01 8.84
C HIS A 88 -18.16 3.67 8.55
N GLU A 89 -18.16 4.73 7.74
CA GLU A 89 -16.95 5.46 7.34
C GLU A 89 -16.32 6.27 8.48
N ALA A 90 -17.13 6.91 9.32
CA ALA A 90 -16.66 7.56 10.53
C ALA A 90 -16.07 6.54 11.52
N ALA A 91 -16.67 5.34 11.61
CA ALA A 91 -16.23 4.29 12.51
C ALA A 91 -14.93 3.61 12.07
N SER A 92 -14.81 3.26 10.79
CA SER A 92 -13.59 2.67 10.20
C SER A 92 -12.37 3.59 10.24
N HIS A 93 -12.59 4.90 10.39
CA HIS A 93 -11.53 5.91 10.50
C HIS A 93 -11.35 6.48 11.91
N GLY A 94 -12.03 5.94 12.93
CA GLY A 94 -11.85 6.29 14.33
C GLY A 94 -12.36 7.69 14.71
N LYS A 95 -13.31 8.24 13.95
CA LYS A 95 -13.81 9.61 14.09
C LYS A 95 -14.94 9.69 15.12
N SER A 96 -14.61 9.46 16.38
CA SER A 96 -15.57 9.43 17.50
C SER A 96 -16.52 10.63 17.56
N THR A 97 -16.08 11.83 17.22
CA THR A 97 -16.96 13.02 17.18
C THR A 97 -17.97 12.99 16.03
N CYS A 98 -17.58 12.45 14.87
CA CYS A 98 -18.49 12.25 13.74
C CYS A 98 -19.45 11.09 13.99
N VAL A 99 -19.00 10.02 14.65
CA VAL A 99 -19.85 8.91 15.10
C VAL A 99 -20.92 9.41 16.07
N LEU A 100 -20.54 10.18 17.10
CA LEU A 100 -21.49 10.81 18.03
C LEU A 100 -22.49 11.71 17.31
N LEU A 101 -22.02 12.55 16.39
CA LEU A 101 -22.89 13.40 15.60
C LEU A 101 -23.90 12.57 14.81
N LEU A 102 -23.45 11.62 13.99
CA LEU A 102 -24.32 10.81 13.14
C LEU A 102 -25.37 10.03 13.95
N LEU A 103 -25.00 9.48 15.11
CA LEU A 103 -25.95 8.84 16.02
C LEU A 103 -27.00 9.83 16.57
N ASN A 104 -26.59 11.05 16.92
CA ASN A 104 -27.52 12.11 17.35
C ASN A 104 -28.43 12.59 16.19
N LEU A 105 -27.97 12.49 14.93
CA LEU A 105 -28.78 12.72 13.73
C LEU A 105 -29.63 11.50 13.33
N GLY A 106 -29.70 10.46 14.16
CA GLY A 106 -30.56 9.29 13.97
C GLY A 106 -30.01 8.17 13.10
N ALA A 107 -28.69 8.14 12.82
CA ALA A 107 -28.07 7.04 12.09
C ALA A 107 -28.25 5.69 12.81
N GLN A 108 -28.59 4.65 12.06
CA GLN A 108 -28.84 3.31 12.60
C GLN A 108 -27.52 2.63 13.04
N PRO A 109 -27.29 2.38 14.34
CA PRO A 109 -26.02 1.83 14.85
C PRO A 109 -25.76 0.38 14.44
N LEU A 110 -26.83 -0.38 14.13
CA LEU A 110 -26.78 -1.80 13.75
C LEU A 110 -27.05 -2.03 12.25
N LYS A 111 -27.18 -0.97 11.44
CA LYS A 111 -27.28 -1.12 9.98
C LYS A 111 -26.01 -1.77 9.45
N THR A 112 -26.14 -2.75 8.56
CA THR A 112 -25.01 -3.52 8.02
C THR A 112 -24.65 -3.09 6.61
N ASP A 113 -23.37 -3.26 6.28
CA ASP A 113 -22.86 -3.23 4.91
C ASP A 113 -23.15 -4.54 4.14
N ARG A 114 -22.66 -4.65 2.89
CA ARG A 114 -22.80 -5.83 2.01
C ARG A 114 -22.20 -7.13 2.56
N TYR A 115 -21.30 -7.05 3.53
CA TYR A 115 -20.61 -8.17 4.17
C TYR A 115 -21.16 -8.46 5.58
N ASN A 116 -22.36 -7.94 5.87
CA ASN A 116 -23.04 -7.97 7.17
C ASN A 116 -22.25 -7.27 8.30
N GLN A 117 -21.32 -6.36 7.97
CA GLN A 117 -20.53 -5.63 8.95
C GLN A 117 -21.28 -4.37 9.39
N THR A 118 -21.56 -4.28 10.69
CA THR A 118 -22.03 -3.04 11.34
C THR A 118 -20.87 -2.03 11.48
N PRO A 119 -21.14 -0.73 11.75
CA PRO A 119 -20.11 0.23 12.11
C PRO A 119 -19.21 -0.23 13.27
N SER A 120 -19.76 -1.04 14.20
CA SER A 120 -18.99 -1.61 15.32
C SER A 120 -17.91 -2.58 14.84
N HIS A 121 -18.23 -3.49 13.89
CA HIS A 121 -17.25 -4.38 13.26
C HIS A 121 -16.08 -3.60 12.64
N LEU A 122 -16.39 -2.53 11.90
CA LEU A 122 -15.36 -1.73 11.24
C LEU A 122 -14.48 -0.99 12.24
N SER A 123 -15.05 -0.45 13.32
CA SER A 123 -14.27 0.17 14.39
C SER A 123 -13.34 -0.83 15.09
N ALA A 124 -13.81 -2.06 15.31
CA ALA A 124 -13.02 -3.15 15.88
C ALA A 124 -11.90 -3.62 14.93
N MET A 125 -12.20 -3.74 13.63
CA MET A 125 -11.27 -4.17 12.58
C MET A 125 -10.04 -3.25 12.46
N PHE A 126 -10.21 -1.94 12.66
CA PHE A 126 -9.13 -0.95 12.57
C PHE A 126 -8.57 -0.52 13.94
N GLY A 127 -8.95 -1.20 15.04
CA GLY A 127 -8.41 -0.92 16.38
C GLY A 127 -8.84 0.42 16.97
N HIS A 128 -10.06 0.86 16.66
CA HIS A 128 -10.64 2.11 17.14
C HIS A 128 -11.46 1.88 18.42
N ASP A 129 -10.80 1.39 19.47
CA ASP A 129 -11.39 1.03 20.78
C ASP A 129 -12.31 2.12 21.36
N ASN A 130 -11.99 3.39 21.14
CA ASN A 130 -12.78 4.53 21.60
C ASN A 130 -14.11 4.69 20.86
N VAL A 131 -14.17 4.27 19.60
CA VAL A 131 -15.40 4.21 18.79
C VAL A 131 -16.13 2.90 19.04
N TYR A 132 -15.41 1.79 19.16
CA TYR A 132 -15.98 0.49 19.49
C TYR A 132 -16.80 0.55 20.79
N LYS A 133 -16.21 1.05 21.88
CA LYS A 133 -16.88 1.25 23.19
C LYS A 133 -18.03 2.28 23.19
N LEU A 134 -18.16 3.03 22.11
CA LEU A 134 -19.23 4.01 21.91
C LEU A 134 -20.42 3.36 21.21
N LEU A 135 -20.14 2.55 20.19
CA LEU A 135 -21.12 1.74 19.45
C LEU A 135 -21.59 0.53 20.27
N GLU A 136 -20.75 -0.01 21.15
CA GLU A 136 -21.05 -1.10 22.10
C GLU A 136 -22.27 -0.80 22.99
N ARG A 137 -22.55 0.48 23.24
CA ARG A 137 -23.74 0.92 24.01
C ARG A 137 -25.06 0.70 23.28
N TYR A 138 -25.00 0.42 21.99
CA TYR A 138 -26.14 0.11 21.13
C TYR A 138 -26.19 -1.38 20.75
N HIS A 139 -25.32 -2.20 21.34
CA HIS A 139 -25.42 -3.65 21.25
C HIS A 139 -26.72 -4.14 21.89
N THR A 140 -27.32 -5.14 21.24
CA THR A 140 -28.50 -5.85 21.70
C THR A 140 -28.22 -7.34 21.61
N ASP A 141 -29.04 -8.18 22.24
CA ASP A 141 -28.88 -9.64 22.21
C ASP A 141 -28.93 -10.24 20.79
N ASN A 142 -29.34 -9.46 19.79
CA ASN A 142 -29.41 -9.82 18.37
C ASN A 142 -28.45 -9.00 17.50
N GLU A 143 -27.25 -8.63 17.99
CA GLU A 143 -26.26 -7.96 17.13
C GLU A 143 -25.94 -8.82 15.89
N PRO A 144 -26.03 -8.27 14.65
CA PRO A 144 -25.70 -9.01 13.45
C PRO A 144 -24.27 -9.55 13.52
N SER A 145 -24.05 -10.81 13.15
CA SER A 145 -22.71 -11.32 12.86
C SER A 145 -22.32 -10.97 11.43
N CYS A 146 -21.04 -10.67 11.18
CA CYS A 146 -20.57 -10.51 9.81
C CYS A 146 -20.68 -11.81 9.01
N ARG A 147 -20.44 -11.76 7.70
CA ARG A 147 -20.54 -12.91 6.79
C ARG A 147 -19.68 -14.13 7.17
N ALA A 148 -18.59 -13.91 7.91
CA ALA A 148 -17.74 -15.00 8.43
C ALA A 148 -18.30 -15.67 9.69
N GLY A 149 -19.40 -15.15 10.26
CA GLY A 149 -20.01 -15.64 11.50
C GLY A 149 -19.40 -15.05 12.78
N THR A 150 -18.58 -14.00 12.68
CA THR A 150 -17.94 -13.33 13.83
C THR A 150 -18.72 -12.10 14.28
N SER A 151 -18.75 -11.84 15.58
CA SER A 151 -19.26 -10.58 16.16
C SER A 151 -18.19 -9.48 16.15
N PRO A 152 -18.54 -8.19 16.38
CA PRO A 152 -17.57 -7.13 16.61
C PRO A 152 -16.63 -7.39 17.78
N GLN A 153 -17.09 -8.07 18.83
CA GLN A 153 -16.26 -8.42 19.99
C GLN A 153 -15.19 -9.46 19.63
N ASP A 154 -15.54 -10.43 18.77
CA ASP A 154 -14.60 -11.39 18.20
C ASP A 154 -13.59 -10.70 17.29
N VAL A 155 -14.03 -9.76 16.45
CA VAL A 155 -13.15 -8.96 15.58
C VAL A 155 -12.18 -8.10 16.40
N CYS A 156 -12.65 -7.47 17.48
CA CYS A 156 -11.80 -6.69 18.40
C CYS A 156 -10.75 -7.58 19.07
N SER A 157 -11.17 -8.74 19.58
CA SER A 157 -10.28 -9.75 20.16
C SER A 157 -9.26 -10.29 19.14
N SER A 158 -9.67 -10.40 17.88
CA SER A 158 -8.84 -10.81 16.75
C SER A 158 -7.82 -9.75 16.35
N PHE A 159 -8.18 -8.46 16.38
CA PHE A 159 -7.26 -7.36 16.17
C PHE A 159 -6.12 -7.35 17.22
N LEU A 160 -6.43 -7.63 18.48
CA LEU A 160 -5.40 -7.77 19.53
C LEU A 160 -4.46 -8.97 19.29
N LYS A 161 -4.93 -10.05 18.67
CA LYS A 161 -4.06 -11.16 18.23
C LYS A 161 -3.19 -10.74 17.03
N TYR A 162 -3.78 -10.07 16.03
CA TYR A 162 -3.07 -9.53 14.87
C TYR A 162 -1.91 -8.59 15.27
N LEU A 163 -2.10 -7.71 16.26
CA LEU A 163 -1.01 -6.88 16.80
C LEU A 163 0.14 -7.70 17.42
N LYS A 164 -0.17 -8.82 18.09
CA LYS A 164 0.85 -9.72 18.67
C LYS A 164 1.68 -10.42 17.60
N MET A 165 1.11 -10.77 16.44
CA MET A 165 1.83 -11.43 15.34
C MET A 165 3.00 -10.57 14.81
N TYR A 166 2.86 -9.25 14.77
CA TYR A 166 3.96 -8.33 14.42
C TYR A 166 4.95 -8.07 15.57
N LYS A 167 4.97 -8.92 16.61
CA LYS A 167 5.72 -8.76 17.88
C LYS A 167 5.47 -7.40 18.58
N LYS A 168 4.33 -6.73 18.33
CA LYS A 168 3.99 -5.40 18.89
C LYS A 168 3.15 -5.47 20.16
N ASN A 169 3.71 -6.06 21.22
CA ASN A 169 3.12 -5.94 22.55
C ASN A 169 3.27 -4.52 23.11
N ASN A 170 2.19 -3.95 23.66
CA ASN A 170 2.17 -2.67 24.39
C ASN A 170 2.92 -2.71 25.76
N GLN A 171 3.91 -3.60 25.92
CA GLN A 171 4.69 -3.78 27.16
C GLN A 171 6.17 -3.39 27.02
N SER A 172 6.66 -3.02 25.83
CA SER A 172 7.98 -2.37 25.66
C SER A 172 8.00 -0.90 26.12
N THR A 173 7.02 -0.48 26.93
CA THR A 173 6.79 0.89 27.38
C THR A 173 7.65 1.25 28.58
N ASN A 174 8.95 1.45 28.35
CA ASN A 174 9.74 2.37 29.20
C ASN A 174 10.69 3.28 28.39
N ILE A 175 10.43 3.40 27.08
CA ILE A 175 11.03 4.45 26.26
C ILE A 175 10.17 5.71 26.46
N LYS A 176 10.70 6.70 27.19
CA LYS A 176 10.09 8.04 27.30
C LYS A 176 10.35 8.85 26.03
N ILE A 177 9.61 8.53 24.96
CA ILE A 177 9.73 9.12 23.61
C ILE A 177 9.55 10.65 23.62
N GLU A 178 8.92 11.20 24.66
CA GLU A 178 8.51 12.60 24.76
C GLU A 178 9.66 13.61 25.00
N HIS A 179 10.88 13.15 25.32
CA HIS A 179 11.94 14.05 25.82
C HIS A 179 13.32 13.98 25.15
N GLN A 180 13.58 13.06 24.21
CA GLN A 180 14.89 13.00 23.52
C GLN A 180 14.76 12.78 22.01
N ASN A 181 14.92 13.88 21.26
CA ASN A 181 14.98 13.91 19.79
C ASN A 181 16.31 13.37 19.27
N ASN A 182 16.44 12.05 19.19
CA ASN A 182 17.48 11.40 18.40
C ASN A 182 16.85 10.24 17.62
N SER A 183 16.54 10.46 16.36
CA SER A 183 16.12 9.42 15.41
C SER A 183 17.18 8.30 15.29
N ARG A 184 18.46 8.68 15.36
CA ARG A 184 19.59 7.76 15.55
C ARG A 184 19.42 6.88 16.79
N GLU A 185 18.96 7.43 17.91
CA GLU A 185 18.81 6.71 19.18
C GLU A 185 17.62 5.75 19.17
N VAL A 186 16.55 6.05 18.42
CA VAL A 186 15.45 5.12 18.14
C VAL A 186 15.95 3.92 17.30
N THR A 187 16.65 4.18 16.19
CA THR A 187 17.27 3.12 15.37
C THR A 187 18.28 2.31 16.19
N MET A 188 19.14 2.97 16.98
CA MET A 188 20.09 2.31 17.87
C MET A 188 19.41 1.50 18.97
N ASN A 189 18.26 1.90 19.48
CA ASN A 189 17.53 1.15 20.52
C ASN A 189 16.81 -0.06 19.92
N LEU A 190 16.23 0.04 18.72
CA LEU A 190 15.70 -1.11 17.99
C LEU A 190 16.79 -2.15 17.67
N LEU A 191 17.99 -1.69 17.28
CA LEU A 191 19.17 -2.52 17.02
C LEU A 191 19.94 -2.96 18.30
N LYS A 192 19.52 -2.49 19.48
CA LYS A 192 20.04 -2.93 20.80
C LYS A 192 19.09 -3.92 21.49
N GLN A 193 17.79 -3.72 21.37
CA GLN A 193 16.77 -4.49 22.10
C GLN A 193 16.40 -5.81 21.41
N ASN A 194 16.50 -5.86 20.09
CA ASN A 194 16.58 -7.12 19.36
C ASN A 194 18.07 -7.40 19.10
N ASP A 195 18.57 -8.55 19.54
CA ASP A 195 19.87 -9.01 19.07
C ASP A 195 19.79 -9.18 17.54
N LEU A 196 20.73 -8.57 16.82
CA LEU A 196 20.82 -8.72 15.37
C LEU A 196 21.02 -10.19 14.96
N ASN A 197 21.65 -11.01 15.81
CA ASN A 197 21.76 -12.45 15.62
C ASN A 197 20.40 -13.15 15.79
N GLN A 198 19.59 -12.75 16.78
CA GLN A 198 18.23 -13.25 16.95
C GLN A 198 17.32 -12.83 15.79
N ILE A 199 17.41 -11.58 15.29
CA ILE A 199 16.70 -11.17 14.07
C ILE A 199 17.06 -12.09 12.91
N VAL A 200 18.33 -12.46 12.79
CA VAL A 200 18.89 -13.32 11.74
C VAL A 200 18.44 -14.79 11.84
N GLU A 201 18.29 -15.32 13.05
CA GLU A 201 17.79 -16.67 13.29
C GLU A 201 16.26 -16.73 13.13
N ASP A 202 15.55 -15.75 13.66
CA ASP A 202 14.08 -15.61 13.58
C ASP A 202 13.54 -15.50 12.14
N VAL A 203 14.36 -15.13 11.13
CA VAL A 203 13.79 -14.78 9.82
C VAL A 203 13.13 -15.95 9.11
N GLU A 204 13.67 -17.16 9.25
CA GLU A 204 13.02 -18.36 8.69
C GLU A 204 11.67 -18.63 9.39
N GLU A 205 11.53 -18.32 10.69
CA GLU A 205 10.27 -18.46 11.44
C GLU A 205 9.22 -17.40 11.11
N VAL A 206 9.63 -16.17 10.83
CA VAL A 206 8.70 -15.08 10.45
C VAL A 206 8.49 -14.95 8.94
N THR A 207 8.99 -15.89 8.13
CA THR A 207 8.67 -15.93 6.69
C THR A 207 7.38 -16.71 6.47
N VAL A 208 6.50 -16.20 5.62
CA VAL A 208 5.20 -16.82 5.34
C VAL A 208 5.40 -18.06 4.46
N ASP A 209 4.96 -19.23 4.94
CA ASP A 209 4.84 -20.43 4.11
C ASP A 209 3.56 -20.37 3.26
N TYR A 210 3.72 -20.33 1.95
CA TYR A 210 2.61 -20.37 0.99
C TYR A 210 2.35 -21.78 0.41
N ALA A 211 3.01 -22.82 0.92
CA ALA A 211 2.82 -24.21 0.52
C ALA A 211 1.86 -24.99 1.42
N THR A 212 1.63 -24.54 2.66
CA THR A 212 0.73 -25.20 3.63
C THR A 212 -0.05 -24.17 4.48
N GLY A 213 -0.86 -24.67 5.43
CA GLY A 213 -1.53 -23.85 6.44
C GLY A 213 -2.58 -22.87 5.90
N GLU A 214 -2.97 -21.91 6.74
CA GLU A 214 -3.99 -20.93 6.37
C GLU A 214 -3.44 -19.90 5.38
N ALA A 215 -2.13 -19.67 5.34
CA ALA A 215 -1.51 -18.78 4.36
C ALA A 215 -1.67 -19.27 2.90
N LEU A 216 -1.66 -20.58 2.66
CA LEU A 216 -2.10 -21.16 1.39
C LEU A 216 -3.59 -20.88 1.13
N GLU A 217 -4.47 -21.08 2.12
CA GLU A 217 -5.92 -20.81 1.97
C GLU A 217 -6.20 -19.33 1.63
N VAL A 218 -5.49 -18.39 2.26
CA VAL A 218 -5.60 -16.95 1.98
C VAL A 218 -5.16 -16.65 0.55
N LYS A 219 -3.99 -17.15 0.13
CA LYS A 219 -3.46 -16.95 -1.23
C LYS A 219 -4.43 -17.49 -2.29
N ASP A 220 -4.91 -18.72 -2.12
CA ASP A 220 -5.79 -19.37 -3.09
C ASP A 220 -7.17 -18.68 -3.12
N ALA A 221 -7.68 -18.23 -1.98
CA ALA A 221 -8.90 -17.43 -1.90
C ALA A 221 -8.74 -16.09 -2.64
N VAL A 222 -7.66 -15.34 -2.35
CA VAL A 222 -7.36 -14.06 -3.00
C VAL A 222 -7.24 -14.23 -4.51
N MET A 223 -6.41 -15.16 -4.99
CA MET A 223 -6.20 -15.36 -6.42
C MET A 223 -7.50 -15.80 -7.13
N LYS A 224 -8.34 -16.62 -6.49
CA LYS A 224 -9.65 -17.03 -7.03
C LYS A 224 -10.66 -15.88 -7.09
N GLU A 225 -10.72 -15.02 -6.08
CA GLU A 225 -11.56 -13.81 -6.14
C GLU A 225 -11.09 -12.85 -7.23
N LEU A 226 -9.77 -12.63 -7.39
CA LEU A 226 -9.23 -11.82 -8.47
C LEU A 226 -9.56 -12.38 -9.86
N GLN A 227 -9.43 -13.70 -10.06
CA GLN A 227 -9.87 -14.37 -11.29
C GLN A 227 -11.36 -14.14 -11.56
N ASN A 228 -12.22 -14.24 -10.54
CA ASN A 228 -13.65 -13.97 -10.67
C ASN A 228 -13.94 -12.50 -11.00
N ILE A 229 -13.29 -11.54 -10.34
CA ILE A 229 -13.44 -10.09 -10.62
C ILE A 229 -13.05 -9.82 -12.08
N ILE A 230 -11.85 -10.24 -12.50
CA ILE A 230 -11.39 -10.05 -13.89
C ILE A 230 -12.31 -10.78 -14.89
N LYS A 231 -12.84 -11.97 -14.55
CA LYS A 231 -13.82 -12.67 -15.37
C LYS A 231 -15.16 -11.94 -15.47
N ASN A 232 -15.59 -11.18 -14.46
CA ASN A 232 -16.85 -10.45 -14.46
C ASN A 232 -16.78 -9.02 -15.04
N ILE A 233 -15.59 -8.40 -15.19
CA ILE A 233 -15.45 -7.12 -15.91
C ILE A 233 -16.06 -7.23 -17.33
N PRO A 234 -17.09 -6.44 -17.71
CA PRO A 234 -17.73 -6.61 -19.02
C PRO A 234 -16.81 -6.27 -20.21
N ASP A 235 -15.87 -5.36 -19.98
CA ASP A 235 -14.92 -4.87 -20.97
C ASP A 235 -13.85 -5.93 -21.28
N LYS A 236 -13.97 -6.56 -22.45
CA LYS A 236 -13.06 -7.63 -22.90
C LYS A 236 -11.60 -7.18 -23.01
N THR A 237 -11.34 -5.88 -23.08
CA THR A 237 -10.00 -5.30 -23.17
C THR A 237 -9.12 -5.70 -21.98
N TYR A 238 -9.71 -5.76 -20.78
CA TYR A 238 -9.00 -6.04 -19.52
C TYR A 238 -9.00 -7.53 -19.13
N LYS A 239 -9.31 -8.42 -20.08
CA LYS A 239 -9.15 -9.87 -19.90
C LYS A 239 -7.70 -10.25 -20.11
N GLY A 240 -7.20 -11.06 -19.20
CA GLY A 240 -5.82 -11.51 -19.21
C GLY A 240 -5.55 -12.54 -18.14
N ASP A 241 -4.39 -13.17 -18.25
CA ASP A 241 -3.94 -14.17 -17.29
C ASP A 241 -3.30 -13.47 -16.08
N LEU A 242 -3.58 -13.97 -14.88
CA LEU A 242 -3.03 -13.39 -13.64
C LEU A 242 -1.63 -13.96 -13.37
N ILE A 243 -0.67 -13.07 -13.12
CA ILE A 243 0.66 -13.40 -12.61
C ILE A 243 0.80 -12.78 -11.22
N LEU A 244 0.92 -13.64 -10.20
CA LEU A 244 1.30 -13.23 -8.85
C LEU A 244 2.79 -12.85 -8.86
N LEU A 245 3.11 -11.72 -8.23
CA LEU A 245 4.44 -11.11 -8.23
C LEU A 245 4.84 -10.69 -6.81
N GLY A 246 6.04 -10.10 -6.72
CA GLY A 246 6.55 -9.50 -5.50
C GLY A 246 6.70 -10.51 -4.35
N SER A 247 6.59 -10.00 -3.12
CA SER A 247 7.04 -10.75 -1.94
C SER A 247 6.28 -12.04 -1.65
N SER A 248 5.06 -12.14 -2.17
CA SER A 248 4.19 -13.31 -2.00
C SER A 248 4.34 -14.33 -3.12
N ALA A 249 4.99 -13.97 -4.23
CA ALA A 249 5.39 -14.90 -5.30
C ALA A 249 6.82 -15.44 -5.11
N ASP A 250 7.74 -14.61 -4.63
CA ASP A 250 9.15 -14.96 -4.45
C ASP A 250 9.47 -15.67 -3.11
N SER A 251 8.44 -15.94 -2.31
CA SER A 251 8.54 -16.52 -0.96
C SER A 251 9.48 -15.71 -0.05
N THR A 252 9.28 -14.39 -0.02
CA THR A 252 9.98 -13.48 0.90
C THR A 252 9.04 -12.64 1.77
N ARG A 253 7.73 -12.90 1.75
CA ARG A 253 6.76 -12.23 2.63
C ARG A 253 7.08 -12.51 4.10
N LEU A 254 7.03 -11.46 4.92
CA LEU A 254 7.32 -11.52 6.35
C LEU A 254 6.03 -11.31 7.16
N TYR A 255 5.95 -12.00 8.29
CA TYR A 255 4.91 -11.99 9.33
C TYR A 255 3.54 -12.56 8.91
N CYS A 256 2.95 -12.07 7.82
CA CYS A 256 1.57 -12.39 7.44
C CYS A 256 1.39 -12.38 5.92
N PRO A 257 0.40 -13.11 5.36
CA PRO A 257 -0.01 -13.02 3.96
C PRO A 257 -0.88 -11.76 3.69
N ASP A 258 -0.37 -10.59 4.09
CA ASP A 258 -1.07 -9.27 4.11
C ASP A 258 -0.94 -8.43 2.82
N GLU A 259 -0.30 -8.94 1.77
CA GLU A 259 0.02 -8.14 0.56
C GLU A 259 0.22 -9.01 -0.68
N TYR A 260 -0.39 -8.62 -1.81
CA TYR A 260 -0.30 -9.33 -3.09
C TYR A 260 -0.09 -8.34 -4.25
N ASP A 261 1.05 -8.43 -4.93
CA ASP A 261 1.29 -7.75 -6.19
C ASP A 261 0.81 -8.66 -7.34
N VAL A 262 -0.14 -8.23 -8.18
CA VAL A 262 -0.71 -9.07 -9.25
C VAL A 262 -0.79 -8.31 -10.58
N ASN A 263 -0.11 -8.85 -11.59
CA ASN A 263 -0.24 -8.38 -12.97
C ASN A 263 -1.37 -9.12 -13.70
N ILE A 264 -2.12 -8.41 -14.55
CA ILE A 264 -3.05 -8.98 -15.53
C ILE A 264 -2.39 -8.87 -16.90
N VAL A 265 -1.91 -9.97 -17.46
CA VAL A 265 -1.27 -9.98 -18.79
C VAL A 265 -2.35 -9.95 -19.87
N LEU A 266 -2.48 -8.83 -20.56
CA LEU A 266 -3.62 -8.55 -21.44
C LEU A 266 -3.55 -9.35 -22.75
N ASN A 267 -4.43 -10.35 -22.88
CA ASN A 267 -4.40 -11.33 -23.97
C ASN A 267 -4.61 -10.70 -25.37
N ASN A 268 -5.33 -9.58 -25.44
CA ASN A 268 -5.63 -8.89 -26.71
C ASN A 268 -4.45 -8.05 -27.25
N PHE A 269 -3.38 -7.87 -26.47
CA PHE A 269 -2.33 -6.89 -26.74
C PHE A 269 -0.91 -7.47 -26.84
N SER A 270 -0.74 -8.79 -26.72
CA SER A 270 0.55 -9.50 -26.74
C SER A 270 1.39 -9.38 -28.02
N ARG A 271 0.90 -8.63 -29.03
CA ARG A 271 1.58 -8.36 -30.31
C ARG A 271 1.61 -6.87 -30.66
N ILE A 272 1.36 -5.97 -29.72
CA ILE A 272 1.48 -4.53 -29.97
C ILE A 272 2.96 -4.14 -29.99
N GLU A 273 3.37 -3.42 -31.04
CA GLU A 273 4.68 -2.79 -31.10
C GLU A 273 4.73 -1.54 -30.22
N PHE A 274 5.87 -1.35 -29.56
CA PHE A 274 6.19 -0.16 -28.78
C PHE A 274 7.50 0.46 -29.28
N ASN A 275 7.59 1.78 -29.19
CA ASN A 275 8.82 2.54 -29.44
C ASN A 275 9.51 2.84 -28.11
N ILE A 276 10.85 2.77 -28.10
CA ILE A 276 11.67 3.42 -27.07
C ILE A 276 12.14 4.76 -27.61
N ILE A 277 11.79 5.82 -26.88
CA ILE A 277 12.16 7.20 -27.15
C ILE A 277 13.21 7.62 -26.11
N GLU A 278 14.36 8.10 -26.57
CA GLU A 278 15.33 8.77 -25.71
C GLU A 278 14.85 10.20 -25.43
N GLN A 279 14.79 10.55 -24.16
CA GLN A 279 14.42 11.89 -23.70
C GLN A 279 15.63 12.82 -23.75
N THR A 280 15.39 14.10 -24.03
CA THR A 280 16.39 15.16 -23.88
C THR A 280 16.85 15.30 -22.43
N GLU A 281 17.98 15.96 -22.16
CA GLU A 281 18.47 16.14 -20.79
C GLU A 281 17.48 16.91 -19.89
N GLU A 282 16.75 17.88 -20.43
CA GLU A 282 15.72 18.63 -19.69
C GLU A 282 14.50 17.75 -19.36
N GLU A 283 14.01 16.97 -20.32
CA GLU A 283 12.91 16.01 -20.11
C GLU A 283 13.30 14.91 -19.11
N ALA A 284 14.51 14.38 -19.23
CA ALA A 284 15.04 13.36 -18.34
C ALA A 284 15.31 13.89 -16.92
N PHE A 285 15.66 15.18 -16.77
CA PHE A 285 15.75 15.84 -15.48
C PHE A 285 14.37 16.02 -14.84
N ALA A 286 13.36 16.43 -15.63
CA ALA A 286 12.00 16.64 -15.15
C ALA A 286 11.29 15.32 -14.78
N SER A 287 11.28 14.34 -15.69
CA SER A 287 10.64 13.03 -15.47
C SER A 287 11.47 12.18 -14.49
N GLY A 288 12.80 12.21 -14.60
CA GLY A 288 13.73 11.31 -13.93
C GLY A 288 13.97 10.00 -14.69
N HIS A 289 13.51 9.87 -15.93
CA HIS A 289 13.68 8.73 -16.80
C HIS A 289 14.44 9.18 -18.06
N LYS A 290 15.47 8.46 -18.53
CA LYS A 290 16.10 8.82 -19.83
C LYS A 290 15.41 8.15 -21.01
N LEU A 291 14.73 7.02 -20.77
CA LEU A 291 14.01 6.27 -21.78
C LEU A 291 12.51 6.28 -21.48
N ARG A 292 11.71 6.63 -22.48
CA ARG A 292 10.23 6.57 -22.47
C ARG A 292 9.77 5.48 -23.42
N VAL A 293 8.71 4.76 -23.04
CA VAL A 293 8.10 3.74 -23.90
C VAL A 293 6.75 4.27 -24.39
N GLU A 294 6.43 4.06 -25.68
CA GLU A 294 5.15 4.45 -26.25
C GLU A 294 4.55 3.37 -27.17
N PRO A 295 3.27 3.01 -27.03
CA PRO A 295 2.60 2.09 -27.94
C PRO A 295 2.34 2.71 -29.31
N LYS A 296 2.60 1.96 -30.39
CA LYS A 296 2.17 2.31 -31.76
C LYS A 296 0.68 2.15 -32.02
N HIS A 297 -0.10 1.68 -31.04
CA HIS A 297 -1.50 1.31 -31.20
C HIS A 297 -2.46 2.44 -30.79
N SER A 298 -3.34 2.87 -31.71
CA SER A 298 -4.22 4.03 -31.56
C SER A 298 -5.14 4.00 -30.33
N TYR A 299 -5.57 2.82 -29.87
CA TYR A 299 -6.35 2.66 -28.64
C TYR A 299 -5.68 3.27 -27.38
N PHE A 300 -4.35 3.32 -27.38
CA PHE A 300 -3.55 3.87 -26.28
C PHE A 300 -3.13 5.34 -26.50
N GLY A 301 -3.50 5.96 -27.62
CA GLY A 301 -3.25 7.39 -27.87
C GLY A 301 -4.04 8.27 -26.91
N GLY A 302 -3.37 9.21 -26.22
CA GLY A 302 -4.00 10.12 -25.24
C GLY A 302 -4.69 9.40 -24.07
N SER A 303 -4.15 8.24 -23.64
CA SER A 303 -4.97 7.25 -22.94
C SER A 303 -5.16 7.48 -21.44
N ASN A 304 -6.43 7.68 -21.09
CA ASN A 304 -7.00 7.39 -19.77
C ASN A 304 -7.07 5.86 -19.49
N PHE A 305 -6.05 5.05 -19.80
CA PHE A 305 -6.18 3.58 -19.76
C PHE A 305 -6.26 3.04 -18.31
N VAL A 306 -5.37 3.48 -17.40
CA VAL A 306 -5.50 3.18 -15.96
C VAL A 306 -6.84 3.69 -15.38
N ASN A 307 -7.26 4.89 -15.79
CA ASN A 307 -8.50 5.49 -15.30
C ASN A 307 -9.73 4.70 -15.74
N LYS A 308 -9.78 4.27 -17.01
CA LYS A 308 -10.81 3.36 -17.52
C LYS A 308 -10.77 2.01 -16.80
N PHE A 309 -9.59 1.43 -16.56
CA PHE A 309 -9.45 0.18 -15.81
C PHE A 309 -10.06 0.29 -14.40
N TYR A 310 -9.72 1.36 -13.67
CA TYR A 310 -10.28 1.63 -12.35
C TYR A 310 -11.81 1.72 -12.37
N GLU A 311 -12.41 2.46 -13.31
CA GLU A 311 -13.88 2.51 -13.42
C GLU A 311 -14.48 1.15 -13.80
N ARG A 312 -13.81 0.35 -14.65
CA ARG A 312 -14.28 -1.02 -14.97
C ARG A 312 -14.25 -1.97 -13.78
N VAL A 313 -13.20 -1.91 -12.95
CA VAL A 313 -13.13 -2.69 -11.70
C VAL A 313 -14.20 -2.19 -10.73
N LYS A 314 -14.37 -0.88 -10.58
CA LYS A 314 -15.38 -0.26 -9.72
C LYS A 314 -16.79 -0.69 -10.12
N ASP A 315 -17.14 -0.59 -11.40
CA ASP A 315 -18.44 -1.01 -11.93
C ASP A 315 -18.69 -2.51 -11.73
N CYS A 316 -17.65 -3.34 -11.90
CA CYS A 316 -17.74 -4.77 -11.60
C CYS A 316 -18.08 -4.98 -10.11
N LEU A 317 -17.36 -4.35 -9.19
CA LEU A 317 -17.55 -4.52 -7.75
C LEU A 317 -18.84 -3.90 -7.20
N LYS A 318 -19.52 -2.99 -7.91
CA LYS A 318 -20.88 -2.55 -7.55
C LYS A 318 -21.91 -3.68 -7.58
N SER A 319 -21.69 -4.71 -8.42
CA SER A 319 -22.61 -5.85 -8.58
C SER A 319 -22.00 -7.19 -8.16
N TYR A 320 -20.67 -7.30 -8.14
CA TYR A 320 -19.96 -8.49 -7.67
C TYR A 320 -19.79 -8.46 -6.15
N THR A 321 -20.27 -9.51 -5.49
CA THR A 321 -19.96 -9.82 -4.09
C THR A 321 -18.94 -10.95 -4.07
N LEU A 322 -17.89 -10.85 -3.25
CA LEU A 322 -16.86 -11.89 -3.13
C LEU A 322 -17.51 -13.27 -2.85
N VAL A 323 -16.96 -14.38 -3.34
CA VAL A 323 -17.57 -15.72 -3.16
C VAL A 323 -17.14 -16.35 -1.83
N ASN A 324 -15.88 -16.21 -1.43
CA ASN A 324 -15.39 -16.70 -0.14
C ASN A 324 -16.04 -15.95 1.03
N LYS A 325 -16.61 -16.68 2.00
CA LYS A 325 -17.29 -16.10 3.18
C LYS A 325 -16.32 -15.50 4.21
N ARG A 326 -15.05 -15.92 4.22
CA ARG A 326 -14.01 -15.37 5.10
C ARG A 326 -13.42 -14.06 4.57
N LEU A 327 -13.67 -13.70 3.31
CA LEU A 327 -13.24 -12.43 2.72
C LEU A 327 -14.36 -11.39 2.73
N SER A 328 -14.05 -10.18 3.19
CA SER A 328 -14.84 -8.97 2.96
C SER A 328 -13.99 -7.89 2.29
N LEU A 329 -14.64 -6.86 1.72
CA LEU A 329 -13.94 -5.62 1.41
C LEU A 329 -13.65 -4.89 2.75
N ALA A 330 -12.44 -4.37 2.89
CA ALA A 330 -12.04 -3.51 4.01
C ALA A 330 -11.96 -2.07 3.49
N PRO A 331 -12.67 -1.10 4.09
CA PRO A 331 -12.62 0.31 3.67
C PRO A 331 -11.17 0.81 3.51
N PRO A 332 -10.81 1.45 2.38
CA PRO A 332 -11.67 2.03 1.34
C PRO A 332 -12.18 1.05 0.25
N GLY A 333 -11.86 -0.25 0.34
CA GLY A 333 -12.31 -1.30 -0.58
C GLY A 333 -11.57 -1.31 -1.92
N LEU A 334 -11.65 -0.21 -2.67
CA LEU A 334 -10.98 0.01 -3.95
C LEU A 334 -10.40 1.43 -4.02
N THR A 335 -9.13 1.55 -4.39
CA THR A 335 -8.51 2.83 -4.74
C THR A 335 -7.72 2.74 -6.05
N ARG A 336 -7.42 3.89 -6.65
CA ARG A 336 -6.55 3.97 -7.82
C ARG A 336 -5.08 4.01 -7.39
N THR A 337 -4.21 3.31 -8.10
CA THR A 337 -2.76 3.43 -7.98
C THR A 337 -2.19 4.11 -9.22
N GLN A 338 -0.90 4.44 -9.21
CA GLN A 338 -0.24 5.07 -10.36
C GLN A 338 -0.34 4.28 -11.67
N VAL A 339 -0.61 2.96 -11.63
CA VAL A 339 -0.64 2.06 -12.79
C VAL A 339 -1.83 1.10 -12.85
N GLY A 340 -2.74 1.16 -11.89
CA GLY A 340 -3.81 0.17 -11.78
C GLY A 340 -4.74 0.49 -10.62
N VAL A 341 -5.11 -0.54 -9.87
CA VAL A 341 -5.98 -0.41 -8.69
C VAL A 341 -5.37 -1.09 -7.49
N ALA A 342 -5.69 -0.59 -6.30
CA ALA A 342 -5.42 -1.26 -5.05
C ALA A 342 -6.75 -1.73 -4.44
N LEU A 343 -6.89 -3.02 -4.20
CA LEU A 343 -7.99 -3.58 -3.42
C LEU A 343 -7.56 -3.72 -1.96
N SER A 344 -8.49 -3.48 -1.05
CA SER A 344 -8.32 -3.68 0.38
C SER A 344 -9.34 -4.70 0.84
N LEU A 345 -8.88 -5.88 1.27
CA LEU A 345 -9.71 -6.96 1.79
C LEU A 345 -9.46 -7.17 3.29
N ALA A 346 -10.41 -7.79 3.97
CA ALA A 346 -10.19 -8.40 5.28
C ALA A 346 -10.46 -9.91 5.20
N TRP A 347 -9.59 -10.69 5.83
CA TRP A 347 -9.76 -12.12 6.05
C TRP A 347 -10.09 -12.40 7.52
N GLN A 348 -10.96 -13.40 7.73
CA GLN A 348 -11.38 -13.92 9.04
C GLN A 348 -11.12 -15.43 9.09
N GLY A 349 -10.07 -15.87 9.78
CA GLY A 349 -9.71 -17.29 9.88
C GLY A 349 -9.33 -17.75 11.30
N HIS A 350 -8.52 -18.80 11.39
CA HIS A 350 -8.12 -19.45 12.64
C HIS A 350 -6.69 -19.08 13.04
N GLU A 351 -5.75 -19.23 12.10
CA GLU A 351 -4.34 -18.79 12.21
C GLU A 351 -4.23 -17.27 12.05
N TYR A 352 -5.07 -16.69 11.18
CA TYR A 352 -5.20 -15.24 10.97
C TYR A 352 -6.63 -14.77 11.35
N PRO A 353 -6.95 -14.64 12.66
CA PRO A 353 -8.30 -14.26 13.13
C PRO A 353 -8.83 -12.94 12.58
N LEU A 354 -7.92 -12.01 12.28
CA LEU A 354 -8.17 -10.85 11.44
C LEU A 354 -6.89 -10.57 10.66
N LEU A 355 -7.00 -10.41 9.34
CA LEU A 355 -5.89 -10.07 8.46
C LEU A 355 -6.36 -9.05 7.43
N LEU A 356 -5.74 -7.87 7.43
CA LEU A 356 -5.97 -6.84 6.43
C LEU A 356 -5.04 -7.08 5.25
N ILE A 357 -5.60 -7.29 4.06
CA ILE A 357 -4.88 -7.67 2.85
C ILE A 357 -4.91 -6.51 1.86
N GLY A 358 -3.73 -6.01 1.49
CA GLY A 358 -3.57 -5.12 0.34
C GLY A 358 -3.33 -5.92 -0.94
N ILE A 359 -3.96 -5.54 -2.05
CA ILE A 359 -3.70 -6.16 -3.37
C ILE A 359 -3.48 -5.05 -4.39
N ASP A 360 -2.28 -4.96 -4.96
CA ASP A 360 -2.01 -4.08 -6.09
C ASP A 360 -2.23 -4.86 -7.40
N LEU A 361 -3.25 -4.47 -8.16
CA LEU A 361 -3.70 -5.16 -9.38
C LEU A 361 -3.44 -4.28 -10.61
N VAL A 362 -2.53 -4.72 -11.48
CA VAL A 362 -1.95 -3.90 -12.55
C VAL A 362 -2.19 -4.54 -13.93
N PRO A 363 -2.89 -3.87 -14.86
CA PRO A 363 -3.03 -4.34 -16.23
C PRO A 363 -1.72 -4.09 -17.01
N VAL A 364 -1.17 -5.14 -17.62
CA VAL A 364 0.13 -5.07 -18.33
C VAL A 364 0.08 -5.70 -19.71
N VAL A 365 0.91 -5.17 -20.61
CA VAL A 365 1.17 -5.75 -21.92
C VAL A 365 2.55 -6.41 -21.90
N ALA A 366 2.64 -7.68 -22.30
CA ALA A 366 3.92 -8.35 -22.48
C ALA A 366 4.52 -7.97 -23.83
N VAL A 367 5.81 -7.62 -23.84
CA VAL A 367 6.60 -7.33 -25.05
C VAL A 367 7.91 -8.12 -25.01
N PRO A 368 8.54 -8.43 -26.17
CA PRO A 368 9.91 -8.95 -26.19
C PRO A 368 10.88 -8.03 -25.45
N TRP A 369 11.98 -8.58 -24.92
CA TRP A 369 13.03 -7.76 -24.31
C TRP A 369 13.58 -6.76 -25.33
N LEU A 370 13.47 -5.47 -25.01
CA LEU A 370 13.72 -4.39 -25.96
C LEU A 370 15.23 -4.12 -26.08
N GLU A 371 15.77 -4.08 -27.30
CA GLU A 371 17.22 -4.05 -27.57
C GLU A 371 17.98 -2.91 -26.90
N LYS A 372 17.35 -1.74 -26.71
CA LYS A 372 17.95 -0.58 -26.02
C LYS A 372 18.03 -0.74 -24.49
N ILE A 373 17.39 -1.75 -23.91
CA ILE A 373 17.40 -2.01 -22.47
C ILE A 373 18.44 -3.11 -22.21
N SER A 374 19.47 -2.78 -21.45
CA SER A 374 20.53 -3.74 -21.10
C SER A 374 19.94 -5.00 -20.43
N ARG A 375 20.59 -6.15 -20.65
CA ARG A 375 20.37 -7.39 -19.90
C ARG A 375 21.52 -7.57 -18.91
N PRO A 376 21.37 -7.19 -17.63
CA PRO A 376 22.39 -7.44 -16.61
C PRO A 376 22.70 -8.93 -16.42
N PHE A 377 23.82 -9.23 -15.77
CA PHE A 377 24.31 -10.59 -15.51
C PHE A 377 23.27 -11.53 -14.89
N LEU A 378 22.46 -11.05 -13.94
CA LEU A 378 21.45 -11.89 -13.28
C LEU A 378 20.15 -12.08 -14.10
N THR A 379 20.07 -11.63 -15.35
CA THR A 379 18.85 -11.80 -16.16
C THR A 379 18.71 -13.26 -16.60
N PRO A 380 17.64 -13.98 -16.19
CA PRO A 380 17.44 -15.37 -16.63
C PRO A 380 17.27 -15.47 -18.15
N ASP A 381 17.76 -16.56 -18.75
CA ASP A 381 17.58 -16.83 -20.19
C ASP A 381 16.10 -16.99 -20.57
N THR A 382 15.32 -17.52 -19.63
CA THR A 382 13.85 -17.64 -19.64
C THR A 382 13.12 -16.31 -19.65
N SER A 383 13.72 -15.23 -19.09
CA SER A 383 13.17 -13.87 -19.15
C SER A 383 13.36 -13.25 -20.54
N THR A 384 12.57 -13.70 -21.50
CA THR A 384 12.55 -13.20 -22.89
C THR A 384 11.61 -12.00 -23.09
N VAL A 385 10.78 -11.69 -22.10
CA VAL A 385 9.77 -10.62 -22.15
C VAL A 385 9.93 -9.59 -21.02
N ILE A 386 9.51 -8.36 -21.30
CA ILE A 386 9.33 -7.28 -20.32
C ILE A 386 7.82 -6.96 -20.26
N TYR A 387 7.33 -6.55 -19.10
CA TYR A 387 5.94 -6.08 -18.96
C TYR A 387 5.87 -4.56 -19.03
N LEU A 388 4.92 -4.03 -19.77
CA LEU A 388 4.65 -2.60 -19.86
C LEU A 388 3.33 -2.26 -19.16
N SER A 389 3.35 -1.23 -18.32
CA SER A 389 2.18 -0.70 -17.61
C SER A 389 1.96 0.75 -18.00
N ASN A 390 0.71 1.12 -18.27
CA ASN A 390 0.31 2.52 -18.42
C ASN A 390 0.30 3.19 -17.03
N THR A 391 0.59 4.48 -16.98
CA THR A 391 0.51 5.31 -15.77
C THR A 391 -0.66 6.30 -15.82
N GLU A 392 -1.04 6.85 -14.67
CA GLU A 392 -2.13 7.84 -14.55
C GLU A 392 -1.91 9.12 -15.40
N ASP A 393 -0.66 9.47 -15.72
CA ASP A 393 -0.28 10.56 -16.63
C ASP A 393 -0.37 10.20 -18.13
N GLY A 394 -0.79 8.97 -18.45
CA GLY A 394 -0.92 8.45 -19.82
C GLY A 394 0.39 7.92 -20.42
N SER A 395 1.53 8.04 -19.75
CA SER A 395 2.79 7.44 -20.21
C SER A 395 2.83 5.92 -19.97
N TRP A 396 3.90 5.26 -20.43
CA TRP A 396 4.09 3.83 -20.25
C TRP A 396 5.47 3.55 -19.67
N ARG A 397 5.51 2.70 -18.64
CA ARG A 397 6.73 2.30 -17.94
C ARG A 397 6.97 0.80 -18.08
N CYS A 398 8.24 0.43 -18.18
CA CYS A 398 8.69 -0.94 -18.03
C CYS A 398 8.44 -1.44 -16.59
N SER A 399 8.25 -2.74 -16.46
CA SER A 399 8.18 -3.47 -15.19
C SER A 399 8.95 -4.76 -15.34
N PHE A 400 9.96 -4.94 -14.48
CA PHE A 400 10.83 -6.10 -14.43
C PHE A 400 10.47 -7.03 -13.26
N ALA A 401 9.34 -6.80 -12.59
CA ALA A 401 8.94 -7.52 -11.38
C ALA A 401 8.87 -9.04 -11.54
N ALA A 402 8.56 -9.54 -12.74
CA ALA A 402 8.60 -10.97 -13.07
C ALA A 402 10.03 -11.52 -13.13
N THR A 403 10.94 -10.85 -13.83
CA THR A 403 12.39 -11.17 -13.87
C THR A 403 13.01 -11.10 -12.47
N GLU A 404 12.67 -10.07 -11.69
CA GLU A 404 13.11 -9.96 -10.30
C GLU A 404 12.58 -11.10 -9.42
N MET A 405 11.31 -11.49 -9.60
CA MET A 405 10.71 -12.62 -8.89
C MET A 405 11.41 -13.93 -9.24
N GLU A 406 11.67 -14.18 -10.53
CA GLU A 406 12.36 -15.39 -11.00
C GLU A 406 13.76 -15.51 -10.37
N VAL A 407 14.53 -14.43 -10.33
CA VAL A 407 15.83 -14.41 -9.64
C VAL A 407 15.69 -14.64 -8.14
N LEU A 408 14.69 -14.03 -7.49
CA LEU A 408 14.45 -14.21 -6.06
C LEU A 408 13.89 -15.60 -5.68
N GLN A 409 13.26 -16.32 -6.61
CA GLN A 409 12.86 -17.72 -6.41
C GLN A 409 14.08 -18.65 -6.41
N HIS A 410 15.08 -18.38 -7.26
CA HIS A 410 16.29 -19.20 -7.43
C HIS A 410 17.48 -18.78 -6.54
N LEU A 411 17.26 -18.07 -5.44
CA LEU A 411 18.31 -17.79 -4.45
C LEU A 411 18.75 -19.06 -3.72
N ASP A 412 20.06 -19.19 -3.47
CA ASP A 412 20.56 -20.19 -2.53
C ASP A 412 20.09 -19.90 -1.09
N ARG A 413 20.25 -20.88 -0.16
CA ARG A 413 19.76 -20.73 1.22
C ARG A 413 20.42 -19.54 1.96
N LEU A 414 21.70 -19.28 1.71
CA LEU A 414 22.44 -18.17 2.32
C LEU A 414 22.01 -16.83 1.69
N GLU A 415 21.88 -16.76 0.37
CA GLU A 415 21.38 -15.59 -0.36
C GLU A 415 19.97 -15.20 0.10
N ARG A 416 19.08 -16.19 0.25
CA ARG A 416 17.74 -15.98 0.80
C ARG A 416 17.81 -15.46 2.24
N LYS A 417 18.62 -16.07 3.12
CA LYS A 417 18.83 -15.57 4.50
C LYS A 417 19.35 -14.12 4.53
N VAL A 418 20.31 -13.76 3.67
CA VAL A 418 20.84 -12.38 3.57
C VAL A 418 19.74 -11.40 3.18
N PHE A 419 18.98 -11.70 2.12
CA PHE A 419 17.90 -10.83 1.66
C PHE A 419 16.82 -10.66 2.72
N LEU A 420 16.37 -11.77 3.32
CA LEU A 420 15.31 -11.76 4.32
C LEU A 420 15.75 -11.04 5.60
N ALA A 421 16.99 -11.20 6.07
CA ALA A 421 17.52 -10.47 7.22
C ALA A 421 17.58 -8.96 6.96
N ALA A 422 18.09 -8.54 5.80
CA ALA A 422 18.11 -7.14 5.38
C ALA A 422 16.68 -6.56 5.27
N LYS A 423 15.73 -7.34 4.74
CA LYS A 423 14.31 -6.99 4.65
C LYS A 423 13.62 -6.90 6.01
N SER A 424 13.98 -7.76 6.95
CA SER A 424 13.45 -7.77 8.32
C SER A 424 13.92 -6.55 9.09
N LEU A 425 15.21 -6.20 9.02
CA LEU A 425 15.75 -4.95 9.58
C LEU A 425 15.00 -3.73 9.02
N LEU A 426 14.83 -3.68 7.69
CA LEU A 426 14.08 -2.62 7.02
C LEU A 426 12.61 -2.56 7.44
N SER A 427 12.00 -3.69 7.79
CA SER A 427 10.60 -3.80 8.21
C SER A 427 10.40 -3.42 9.67
N CYS A 428 11.32 -3.78 10.57
CA CYS A 428 11.32 -3.38 11.98
C CYS A 428 11.38 -1.85 12.16
N MET A 429 12.05 -1.14 11.25
CA MET A 429 12.11 0.33 11.27
C MET A 429 10.83 1.00 10.70
N LYS A 430 10.00 0.29 9.93
CA LYS A 430 8.83 0.87 9.24
C LYS A 430 7.56 0.86 10.12
N ALA A 431 6.89 2.00 10.20
CA ALA A 431 5.48 2.05 10.60
C ALA A 431 4.60 1.54 9.45
N LYS A 432 3.68 0.60 9.72
CA LYS A 432 2.76 0.06 8.69
C LYS A 432 1.63 1.05 8.39
N PRO A 433 1.11 1.13 7.14
CA PRO A 433 0.05 2.05 6.76
C PRO A 433 -1.29 1.88 7.50
N TRP A 434 -1.58 0.72 8.07
CA TRP A 434 -2.80 0.47 8.85
C TRP A 434 -2.72 0.92 10.32
N MET A 435 -1.53 1.25 10.85
CA MET A 435 -1.37 1.54 12.29
C MET A 435 -2.15 2.80 12.73
N PRO A 436 -2.69 2.83 13.96
CA PRO A 436 -3.29 4.04 14.54
C PRO A 436 -2.42 5.29 14.35
N SER A 437 -3.06 6.44 14.11
CA SER A 437 -2.36 7.68 13.75
C SER A 437 -1.43 8.19 14.84
N ASP A 438 -1.80 8.03 16.11
CA ASP A 438 -0.97 8.35 17.27
C ASP A 438 0.30 7.46 17.33
N ILE A 439 0.17 6.18 16.98
CA ILE A 439 1.30 5.25 16.84
C ILE A 439 2.19 5.71 15.68
N LYS A 440 1.63 5.98 14.49
CA LYS A 440 2.40 6.50 13.34
C LYS A 440 3.15 7.79 13.68
N ILE A 441 2.51 8.72 14.40
CA ILE A 441 3.10 10.00 14.82
C ILE A 441 4.35 9.75 15.70
N LYS A 442 4.32 8.78 16.63
CA LYS A 442 5.47 8.39 17.46
C LYS A 442 6.67 7.86 16.66
N TYR A 443 6.47 7.41 15.41
CA TYR A 443 7.53 6.89 14.50
C TYR A 443 7.94 7.88 13.38
N CYS A 444 7.55 9.17 13.39
CA CYS A 444 7.58 10.02 12.18
C CYS A 444 8.25 11.43 12.27
N TRP A 445 9.26 11.66 13.11
CA TRP A 445 9.97 12.96 13.28
C TRP A 445 11.47 12.73 13.59
N TRP A 446 12.46 13.58 13.27
CA TRP A 446 12.56 14.75 12.37
C TRP A 446 14.05 15.02 11.98
N ASP A 447 14.28 15.97 11.07
CA ASP A 447 15.53 16.77 10.89
C ASP A 447 15.09 18.22 10.57
N SER A 448 15.91 19.24 10.87
CA SER A 448 15.52 20.65 10.76
C SER A 448 15.43 21.20 9.33
N ARG A 449 15.81 20.43 8.31
CA ARG A 449 15.56 20.76 6.88
C ARG A 449 14.66 19.76 6.16
N TYR A 450 14.56 18.52 6.63
CA TYR A 450 13.74 17.47 6.00
C TYR A 450 13.03 16.55 7.01
N TRP A 451 11.83 16.07 6.68
CA TRP A 451 11.07 15.16 7.54
C TRP A 451 11.69 13.75 7.58
N LYS A 452 11.99 13.24 8.79
CA LYS A 452 12.36 11.85 9.18
C LYS A 452 13.82 11.46 8.91
N ILE A 453 14.36 10.47 9.67
CA ILE A 453 15.38 9.59 9.07
C ILE A 453 14.68 8.89 7.91
N PRO A 454 15.14 9.03 6.66
CA PRO A 454 14.49 8.36 5.56
C PRO A 454 15.04 6.92 5.54
N ILE A 455 14.18 5.96 5.90
CA ILE A 455 14.50 4.53 5.81
C ILE A 455 14.62 4.18 4.33
N PRO A 456 15.62 3.37 3.89
CA PRO A 456 15.75 2.98 2.50
C PRO A 456 14.42 2.43 1.93
N ALA A 457 14.08 2.84 0.70
CA ALA A 457 12.91 2.28 0.04
C ALA A 457 13.10 0.76 -0.17
N GLY A 458 11.99 -0.01 -0.21
CA GLY A 458 12.07 -1.44 -0.57
C GLY A 458 12.73 -1.65 -1.94
N PHE A 459 12.54 -0.70 -2.85
CA PHE A 459 13.25 -0.56 -4.12
C PHE A 459 14.78 -0.47 -3.96
N CYS A 460 15.29 0.34 -3.02
CA CYS A 460 16.73 0.43 -2.78
C CYS A 460 17.27 -0.91 -2.30
N LEU A 461 16.59 -1.54 -1.33
CA LEU A 461 16.96 -2.88 -0.84
C LEU A 461 17.01 -3.93 -1.96
N LYS A 462 15.98 -4.04 -2.80
CA LYS A 462 15.92 -5.06 -3.85
C LYS A 462 17.03 -4.86 -4.88
N ASN A 463 17.24 -3.63 -5.35
CA ASN A 463 18.25 -3.33 -6.36
C ASN A 463 19.68 -3.42 -5.83
N SER A 464 19.94 -2.96 -4.61
CA SER A 464 21.24 -3.12 -3.95
C SER A 464 21.55 -4.58 -3.60
N PHE A 465 20.54 -5.39 -3.24
CA PHE A 465 20.72 -6.84 -3.09
C PHE A 465 21.07 -7.53 -4.41
N LEU A 466 20.43 -7.17 -5.54
CA LEU A 466 20.80 -7.71 -6.85
C LEU A 466 22.24 -7.33 -7.27
N ARG A 467 22.69 -6.10 -6.95
CA ARG A 467 24.10 -5.69 -7.19
C ARG A 467 25.08 -6.46 -6.31
N PHE A 468 24.76 -6.65 -5.03
CA PHE A 468 25.51 -7.52 -4.13
C PHE A 468 25.56 -8.97 -4.64
N LEU A 469 24.44 -9.49 -5.15
CA LEU A 469 24.32 -10.85 -5.66
C LEU A 469 25.18 -11.08 -6.92
N GLU A 470 25.21 -10.12 -7.84
CA GLU A 470 26.12 -10.12 -8.99
C GLU A 470 27.59 -10.07 -8.53
N LYS A 471 27.95 -9.16 -7.61
CA LYS A 471 29.30 -9.07 -7.05
C LYS A 471 29.75 -10.37 -6.36
N LYS A 472 28.87 -10.98 -5.56
CA LYS A 472 29.11 -12.27 -4.89
C LYS A 472 29.39 -13.37 -5.91
N ARG A 473 28.56 -13.51 -6.95
CA ARG A 473 28.68 -14.56 -7.97
C ARG A 473 29.86 -14.36 -8.92
N ASN A 474 30.29 -13.11 -9.12
CA ASN A 474 31.50 -12.78 -9.90
C ASN A 474 32.80 -12.90 -9.10
N ASN A 475 32.75 -12.99 -7.76
CA ASN A 475 33.92 -13.00 -6.88
C ASN A 475 33.70 -13.86 -5.62
N GLU A 476 33.41 -15.15 -5.79
CA GLU A 476 32.98 -16.02 -4.68
C GLU A 476 34.00 -16.08 -3.52
N GLU A 477 35.30 -16.08 -3.83
CA GLU A 477 36.39 -16.11 -2.85
C GLU A 477 36.32 -14.95 -1.84
N GLU A 478 35.93 -13.75 -2.29
CA GLU A 478 35.83 -12.57 -1.43
C GLU A 478 34.68 -12.68 -0.42
N TYR A 479 33.63 -13.47 -0.72
CA TYR A 479 32.46 -13.62 0.15
C TYR A 479 32.45 -14.94 0.92
N GLN A 480 33.36 -15.87 0.61
CA GLN A 480 33.50 -17.15 1.30
C GLN A 480 33.85 -16.95 2.78
N GLY A 481 33.18 -17.68 3.67
CA GLY A 481 33.42 -17.62 5.11
C GLY A 481 32.94 -16.33 5.82
N LYS A 482 32.48 -15.30 5.10
CA LYS A 482 31.85 -14.11 5.73
C LYS A 482 30.57 -14.52 6.47
N ASN A 483 30.44 -14.08 7.72
CA ASN A 483 29.23 -14.30 8.52
C ASN A 483 28.02 -13.51 7.96
N LEU A 484 26.80 -13.91 8.32
CA LEU A 484 25.59 -13.32 7.76
C LEU A 484 25.49 -11.81 8.04
N MET A 485 25.94 -11.36 9.21
CA MET A 485 25.97 -9.93 9.57
C MET A 485 26.79 -9.11 8.58
N THR A 486 27.95 -9.64 8.18
CA THR A 486 28.85 -9.00 7.21
C THR A 486 28.23 -8.97 5.83
N LEU A 487 27.59 -10.07 5.40
CA LEU A 487 26.88 -10.13 4.10
C LEU A 487 25.69 -9.15 4.04
N VAL A 488 24.89 -9.08 5.10
CA VAL A 488 23.79 -8.10 5.22
C VAL A 488 24.34 -6.66 5.23
N LYS A 489 25.48 -6.41 5.89
CA LYS A 489 26.17 -5.11 5.82
C LYS A 489 26.53 -4.75 4.38
N CYS A 490 27.10 -5.69 3.60
CA CYS A 490 27.43 -5.45 2.19
C CYS A 490 26.22 -5.01 1.37
N VAL A 491 25.03 -5.60 1.59
CA VAL A 491 23.79 -5.17 0.92
C VAL A 491 23.42 -3.71 1.23
N PHE A 492 23.64 -3.24 2.47
CA PHE A 492 23.45 -1.81 2.81
C PHE A 492 24.60 -0.92 2.33
N GLN A 493 25.82 -1.43 2.18
CA GLN A 493 26.94 -0.68 1.58
C GLN A 493 26.69 -0.38 0.10
N GLU A 494 25.99 -1.25 -0.64
CA GLU A 494 25.50 -0.98 -2.01
C GLU A 494 24.43 0.14 -2.09
N MET A 495 24.06 0.77 -0.97
CA MET A 495 23.22 1.97 -0.90
C MET A 495 24.01 3.23 -0.50
N CYS A 496 25.33 3.09 -0.28
CA CYS A 496 26.24 4.14 0.17
C CYS A 496 27.26 4.47 -0.92
N GLN A 497 27.84 5.66 -0.84
CA GLN A 497 29.05 6.05 -1.58
C GLN A 497 30.06 6.63 -0.58
N GLU A 498 31.34 6.43 -0.85
CA GLU A 498 32.40 7.10 -0.10
C GLU A 498 32.51 8.56 -0.53
N MET A 499 32.64 9.43 0.47
CA MET A 499 32.97 10.84 0.31
C MET A 499 34.22 11.14 1.14
N VAL A 500 35.29 11.53 0.46
CA VAL A 500 36.52 12.02 1.09
C VAL A 500 36.37 13.53 1.29
N ASP A 501 36.51 13.99 2.53
CA ASP A 501 36.57 15.42 2.83
C ASP A 501 37.87 16.01 2.23
N PRO A 502 37.78 16.99 1.31
CA PRO A 502 38.94 17.47 0.57
C PRO A 502 39.91 18.33 1.39
N THR A 503 39.56 18.69 2.63
CA THR A 503 40.40 19.51 3.53
C THR A 503 41.11 18.65 4.58
N THR A 504 40.45 17.60 5.07
CA THR A 504 40.94 16.75 6.16
C THR A 504 41.38 15.36 5.71
N GLY A 505 41.02 14.94 4.49
CA GLY A 505 41.22 13.57 4.00
C GLY A 505 40.33 12.54 4.70
N ALA A 506 39.38 12.95 5.53
CA ALA A 506 38.51 12.04 6.26
C ALA A 506 37.51 11.34 5.32
N HIS A 507 37.49 10.01 5.34
CA HIS A 507 36.50 9.21 4.63
C HIS A 507 35.18 9.18 5.43
N SER A 508 34.06 9.34 4.72
CA SER A 508 32.72 9.23 5.27
C SER A 508 31.78 8.52 4.29
N LEU A 509 30.82 7.75 4.82
CA LEU A 509 29.75 7.17 4.00
C LEU A 509 28.56 8.12 3.95
N VAL A 510 28.15 8.46 2.73
CA VAL A 510 26.95 9.25 2.42
C VAL A 510 25.98 8.43 1.54
N PRO A 511 24.67 8.77 1.51
CA PRO A 511 23.70 8.04 0.69
C PRO A 511 24.03 8.10 -0.81
N ALA A 512 23.97 6.95 -1.50
CA ALA A 512 24.16 6.87 -2.95
C ALA A 512 22.82 6.90 -3.72
N LYS A 513 22.88 7.19 -5.02
CA LYS A 513 21.76 6.95 -5.95
C LYS A 513 21.74 5.47 -6.33
N VAL A 514 20.68 4.75 -5.97
CA VAL A 514 20.45 3.37 -6.36
C VAL A 514 19.59 3.35 -7.63
N ASN A 515 20.21 2.95 -8.75
CA ASN A 515 19.51 2.72 -10.03
C ASN A 515 18.81 1.36 -10.03
N ALA A 516 17.74 1.22 -10.82
CA ALA A 516 17.13 -0.09 -11.08
C ALA A 516 18.18 -1.06 -11.67
N TYR A 517 18.09 -2.32 -11.30
CA TYR A 517 19.03 -3.35 -11.72
C TYR A 517 18.76 -3.75 -13.17
N PHE A 518 17.56 -4.26 -13.46
CA PHE A 518 17.13 -4.61 -14.82
C PHE A 518 16.67 -3.40 -15.64
N GLY A 519 15.94 -2.47 -15.02
CA GLY A 519 15.37 -1.32 -15.73
C GLY A 519 16.36 -0.21 -16.09
N GLY A 520 17.55 -0.17 -15.49
CA GLY A 520 18.56 0.85 -15.76
C GLY A 520 17.99 2.27 -15.78
N ASP A 521 18.11 2.93 -16.93
CA ASP A 521 17.64 4.30 -17.18
C ASP A 521 16.15 4.44 -17.55
N CYS A 522 15.40 3.34 -17.63
CA CYS A 522 13.94 3.35 -17.76
C CYS A 522 13.22 3.65 -16.43
N GLU A 523 13.90 3.56 -15.28
CA GLU A 523 13.32 3.79 -13.96
C GLU A 523 14.10 4.83 -13.16
N LYS A 524 13.36 5.77 -12.54
CA LYS A 524 13.95 6.85 -11.74
C LYS A 524 14.71 6.29 -10.53
N PRO A 525 16.01 6.61 -10.36
CA PRO A 525 16.77 6.15 -9.21
C PRO A 525 16.25 6.72 -7.89
N LYS A 526 16.49 5.98 -6.80
CA LYS A 526 16.13 6.40 -5.45
C LYS A 526 17.38 6.50 -4.59
N ILE A 527 17.38 7.43 -3.65
CA ILE A 527 18.53 7.65 -2.77
C ILE A 527 18.52 6.60 -1.65
N GLY A 528 19.70 6.03 -1.36
CA GLY A 528 19.97 5.08 -0.27
C GLY A 528 19.99 5.74 1.12
N GLU A 529 19.04 6.64 1.36
CA GLU A 529 18.94 7.39 2.62
C GLU A 529 18.93 6.48 3.84
N GLY A 530 19.58 6.91 4.92
CA GLY A 530 19.68 6.16 6.18
C GLY A 530 20.52 4.87 6.12
N ALA A 531 20.96 4.42 4.94
CA ALA A 531 21.84 3.26 4.83
C ALA A 531 23.24 3.48 5.46
N PRO A 532 23.88 4.65 5.35
CA PRO A 532 25.16 4.90 6.04
C PRO A 532 25.09 4.73 7.56
N GLU A 533 23.97 5.10 8.18
CA GLU A 533 23.70 4.92 9.61
C GLU A 533 23.61 3.44 9.98
N ILE A 534 22.95 2.64 9.13
CA ILE A 534 22.82 1.19 9.30
C ILE A 534 24.19 0.52 9.18
N VAL A 535 24.96 0.82 8.13
CA VAL A 535 26.31 0.28 7.91
C VAL A 535 27.21 0.61 9.10
N ARG A 536 27.30 1.88 9.50
CA ARG A 536 28.11 2.33 10.65
C ARG A 536 27.71 1.68 11.99
N HIS A 537 26.46 1.23 12.13
CA HIS A 537 26.04 0.46 13.31
C HIS A 537 26.50 -0.99 13.23
N MET A 538 26.28 -1.66 12.09
CA MET A 538 26.65 -3.06 11.89
C MET A 538 28.16 -3.26 12.05
N GLU A 539 28.99 -2.30 11.61
CA GLU A 539 30.45 -2.36 11.80
C GLU A 539 30.86 -2.40 13.27
N LYS A 540 30.20 -1.63 14.14
CA LYS A 540 30.42 -1.62 15.60
C LYS A 540 29.85 -2.84 16.34
N LYS A 541 29.20 -3.74 15.62
CA LYS A 541 28.66 -5.02 16.11
C LYS A 541 29.42 -6.22 15.56
N ILE A 542 30.18 -6.02 14.48
CA ILE A 542 31.09 -7.01 13.87
C ILE A 542 32.49 -6.88 14.49
N GLN A 543 32.90 -5.65 14.84
CA GLN A 543 34.03 -5.33 15.74
C GLN A 543 33.67 -5.62 17.20
#